data_AF-A0A7K0IVY2-F1
#
_entry.id   AF-A0A7K0IVY2-F1
#
_cell.length_a   1.000
_cell.length_b   1.000
_cell.length_c   1.000
_cell.angle_alpha   90.00
_cell.angle_beta   90.00
_cell.angle_gamma   90.00
#
_symmetry.space_group_name_H-M   'P 1'
#
loop_
_entity.id
_entity.type
_entity.pdbx_description
1 polymer ?
#
loop_
_entity_poly.entity_id
_entity_poly.type
_entity_poly.pdbx_seq_one_letter_code
_entity_poly.pdbx_strand_id
1 'polypeptide(L)'
;MSASSEVQGTASTNAVADNSPAGQQPVNASRAAREEKALQDARRQQLADREAALAAKELELKKLSAKLEAQIKALEENKKRLDESLKVQSDDQKKKHEEKIQKMVKLFKAMRGEQAGKMIDNLHEDLAMTLLSRLDTKTVAKLAPFIAQPRVVKWITENLQGK
;
A
#
# COMPACT_ATOMS: atom_id res chain seq x y z
N MET A 1 54.28 83.19 22.81
CA MET A 1 55.51 83.96 22.47
C MET A 1 55.76 83.66 21.00
N SER A 2 55.28 84.52 20.10
CA SER A 2 56.07 85.60 19.46
C SER A 2 57.10 85.02 18.49
N ALA A 3 57.36 85.48 17.28
CA ALA A 3 56.76 86.42 16.32
C ALA A 3 57.73 86.40 15.11
N SER A 4 57.25 86.62 13.88
CA SER A 4 57.96 87.26 12.74
C SER A 4 59.20 86.55 12.17
N SER A 5 59.66 86.72 10.92
CA SER A 5 59.27 87.40 9.67
C SER A 5 60.27 86.83 8.63
N GLU A 6 59.86 86.49 7.39
CA GLU A 6 60.12 87.26 6.15
C GLU A 6 61.62 87.32 5.76
N VAL A 7 62.08 86.87 4.58
CA VAL A 7 62.06 87.51 3.24
C VAL A 7 62.77 86.52 2.28
N GLN A 8 62.15 86.00 1.21
CA GLN A 8 62.14 86.48 -0.19
C GLN A 8 63.45 86.23 -0.99
N GLY A 9 63.33 85.67 -2.20
CA GLY A 9 64.44 85.44 -3.14
C GLY A 9 64.10 84.39 -4.22
N THR A 10 63.13 84.68 -5.10
CA THR A 10 63.33 85.00 -6.54
C THR A 10 63.65 83.83 -7.47
N ALA A 11 62.70 83.60 -8.37
CA ALA A 11 62.87 83.34 -9.80
C ALA A 11 63.70 82.12 -10.22
N SER A 12 63.00 81.08 -10.68
CA SER A 12 63.26 80.53 -12.01
C SER A 12 62.02 79.81 -12.52
N THR A 13 61.41 80.43 -13.52
CA THR A 13 60.49 79.86 -14.48
C THR A 13 61.07 78.57 -15.07
N ASN A 14 60.38 77.44 -14.91
CA ASN A 14 60.40 76.44 -15.97
C ASN A 14 59.07 75.70 -16.04
N ALA A 15 58.62 75.54 -17.27
CA ALA A 15 57.26 75.24 -17.64
C ALA A 15 56.79 73.86 -17.14
N VAL A 16 55.65 73.86 -16.46
CA VAL A 16 54.74 72.72 -16.38
C VAL A 16 54.04 72.60 -17.73
N ALA A 17 54.15 71.44 -18.38
CA ALA A 17 53.05 70.72 -19.02
C ALA A 17 53.62 69.63 -19.93
N ASP A 18 53.96 68.52 -19.29
CA ASP A 18 53.83 67.18 -19.84
C ASP A 18 52.42 67.00 -20.42
N ASN A 19 52.30 66.83 -21.74
CA ASN A 19 51.02 66.66 -22.42
C ASN A 19 50.84 65.19 -22.81
N SER A 20 50.26 64.45 -21.87
CA SER A 20 49.38 63.27 -21.96
C SER A 20 49.47 62.30 -23.17
N PRO A 21 49.57 60.99 -22.91
CA PRO A 21 48.91 59.95 -23.70
C PRO A 21 47.56 59.61 -23.03
N ALA A 22 46.48 60.30 -23.39
CA ALA A 22 45.14 59.97 -22.89
C ALA A 22 44.18 59.80 -24.05
N GLY A 23 44.09 58.57 -24.58
CA GLY A 23 43.26 58.29 -25.75
C GLY A 23 42.91 56.81 -25.95
N GLN A 24 42.85 55.98 -24.90
CA GLN A 24 42.39 54.59 -25.03
C GLN A 24 41.71 54.10 -23.74
N GLN A 25 40.48 54.53 -23.43
CA GLN A 25 39.74 53.86 -22.33
C GLN A 25 38.21 53.72 -22.36
N PRO A 26 37.41 54.02 -23.41
CA PRO A 26 35.97 53.72 -23.36
C PRO A 26 35.56 52.35 -23.95
N VAL A 27 36.39 51.71 -24.78
CA VAL A 27 35.98 50.50 -25.55
C VAL A 27 36.10 49.19 -24.77
N ASN A 28 37.05 49.09 -23.84
CA ASN A 28 37.27 47.87 -23.05
C ASN A 28 36.23 47.69 -21.94
N ALA A 29 35.81 48.79 -21.29
CA ALA A 29 34.75 48.76 -20.28
C ALA A 29 33.38 48.34 -20.86
N SER A 30 33.08 48.77 -22.10
CA SER A 30 31.83 48.41 -22.78
C SER A 30 31.80 46.95 -23.26
N ARG A 31 32.95 46.36 -23.63
CA ARG A 31 33.05 44.92 -23.92
C ARG A 31 32.92 44.07 -22.66
N ALA A 32 33.63 44.43 -21.59
CA ALA A 32 33.56 43.71 -20.32
C ALA A 32 32.12 43.71 -19.74
N ALA A 33 31.41 44.84 -19.80
CA ALA A 33 30.02 44.92 -19.35
C ALA A 33 29.05 44.10 -20.22
N ARG A 34 29.32 43.97 -21.53
CA ARG A 34 28.52 43.11 -22.43
C ARG A 34 28.79 41.62 -22.19
N GLU A 35 30.05 41.26 -21.93
CA GLU A 35 30.43 39.88 -21.59
C GLU A 35 29.88 39.45 -20.24
N GLU A 36 29.90 40.33 -19.22
CA GLU A 36 29.29 40.07 -17.92
C GLU A 36 27.77 39.88 -18.02
N LYS A 37 27.10 40.74 -18.80
CA LYS A 37 25.66 40.63 -19.06
C LYS A 37 25.31 39.34 -19.83
N ALA A 38 26.12 38.97 -20.83
CA ALA A 38 25.93 37.71 -21.55
C ALA A 38 26.11 36.48 -20.64
N LEU A 39 27.03 36.54 -19.68
CA LEU A 39 27.25 35.46 -18.72
C LEU A 39 26.10 35.36 -17.70
N GLN A 40 25.53 36.49 -17.27
CA GLN A 40 24.34 36.51 -16.43
C GLN A 40 23.11 35.99 -17.18
N ASP A 41 22.90 36.41 -18.42
CA ASP A 41 21.79 35.95 -19.25
C ASP A 41 21.90 34.44 -19.54
N ALA A 42 23.12 33.93 -19.81
CA ALA A 42 23.37 32.49 -19.97
C ALA A 42 23.08 31.71 -18.67
N ARG A 43 23.47 32.25 -17.52
CA ARG A 43 23.16 31.63 -16.21
C ARG A 43 21.67 31.63 -15.93
N ARG A 44 20.96 32.70 -16.30
CA ARG A 44 19.51 32.82 -16.12
C ARG A 44 18.76 31.85 -17.03
N GLN A 45 19.23 31.66 -18.26
CA GLN A 45 18.68 30.66 -19.18
C GLN A 45 18.89 29.24 -18.65
N GLN A 46 20.09 28.92 -18.14
CA GLN A 46 20.35 27.60 -17.54
C GLN A 46 19.48 27.32 -16.30
N LEU A 47 19.17 28.34 -15.50
CA LEU A 47 18.25 28.21 -14.38
C LEU A 47 16.81 27.98 -14.87
N ALA A 48 16.35 28.75 -15.85
CA ALA A 48 15.03 28.58 -16.44
C ALA A 48 14.85 27.18 -17.08
N ASP A 49 15.86 26.67 -17.78
CA ASP A 49 15.82 25.34 -18.39
C ASP A 49 15.78 24.23 -17.32
N ARG A 50 16.51 24.40 -16.21
CA ARG A 50 16.49 23.47 -15.07
C ARG A 50 15.15 23.50 -14.33
N GLU A 51 14.59 24.69 -14.10
CA GLU A 51 13.27 24.86 -13.48
C GLU A 51 12.17 24.24 -14.35
N ALA A 52 12.21 24.45 -15.66
CA ALA A 52 11.28 23.84 -16.60
C ALA A 52 11.40 22.30 -16.61
N ALA A 53 12.63 21.78 -16.61
CA ALA A 53 12.88 20.34 -16.54
C ALA A 53 12.42 19.71 -15.21
N LEU A 54 12.58 20.42 -14.09
CA LEU A 54 12.09 19.98 -12.78
C LEU A 54 10.56 20.02 -12.73
N ALA A 55 9.93 21.09 -13.21
CA ALA A 55 8.47 21.20 -13.27
C ALA A 55 7.84 20.09 -14.13
N ALA A 56 8.46 19.74 -15.26
CA ALA A 56 8.03 18.63 -16.10
C ALA A 56 8.09 17.29 -15.34
N LYS A 57 9.19 17.04 -14.63
CA LYS A 57 9.36 15.82 -13.80
C LYS A 57 8.37 15.76 -12.65
N GLU A 58 8.09 16.88 -11.98
CA GLU A 58 7.10 16.92 -10.91
C GLU A 58 5.69 16.61 -11.42
N LEU A 59 5.32 17.11 -12.59
CA LEU A 59 4.04 16.79 -13.23
C LEU A 59 3.94 15.32 -13.58
N GLU A 60 5.01 14.74 -14.13
CA GLU A 60 5.07 13.31 -14.44
C GLU A 60 4.95 12.46 -13.17
N LEU A 61 5.71 12.80 -12.12
CA LEU A 61 5.62 12.12 -10.82
C LEU A 61 4.22 12.23 -10.22
N LYS A 62 3.59 13.41 -10.24
CA LYS A 62 2.20 13.57 -9.76
C LYS A 62 1.23 12.69 -10.54
N LYS A 63 1.38 12.61 -11.86
CA LYS A 63 0.53 11.76 -12.71
C LYS A 63 0.73 10.27 -12.40
N LEU A 64 1.97 9.83 -12.22
CA LEU A 64 2.29 8.46 -11.83
C LEU A 64 1.76 8.12 -10.44
N SER A 65 1.94 9.01 -9.46
CA SER A 65 1.40 8.84 -8.11
C SER A 65 -0.12 8.72 -8.12
N ALA A 66 -0.82 9.60 -8.83
CA ALA A 66 -2.28 9.53 -8.97
C ALA A 66 -2.73 8.21 -9.63
N LYS A 67 -1.99 7.73 -10.64
CA LYS A 67 -2.26 6.45 -11.30
C LYS A 67 -2.02 5.26 -10.37
N LEU A 68 -0.98 5.31 -9.53
CA LEU A 68 -0.70 4.28 -8.54
C LEU A 68 -1.75 4.27 -7.42
N GLU A 69 -2.13 5.44 -6.91
CA GLU A 69 -3.21 5.55 -5.91
C GLU A 69 -4.54 5.02 -6.44
N ALA A 70 -4.88 5.34 -7.70
CA ALA A 70 -6.07 4.79 -8.34
C ALA A 70 -6.02 3.26 -8.48
N GLN A 71 -4.87 2.70 -8.83
CA GLN A 71 -4.67 1.25 -8.90
C GLN A 71 -4.76 0.59 -7.52
N ILE A 72 -4.16 1.21 -6.48
CA ILE A 72 -4.25 0.71 -5.10
C ILE A 72 -5.69 0.70 -4.63
N LYS A 73 -6.45 1.79 -4.83
CA LYS A 73 -7.87 1.84 -4.50
C LYS A 73 -8.68 0.79 -5.23
N ALA A 74 -8.46 0.61 -6.53
CA ALA A 74 -9.13 -0.42 -7.31
C ALA A 74 -8.81 -1.84 -6.81
N LEU A 75 -7.57 -2.11 -6.42
CA LEU A 75 -7.16 -3.39 -5.85
C LEU A 75 -7.77 -3.61 -4.46
N GLU A 76 -7.82 -2.59 -3.61
CA GLU A 76 -8.45 -2.66 -2.29
C GLU A 76 -9.96 -2.91 -2.39
N GLU A 77 -10.65 -2.23 -3.30
CA GLU A 77 -12.07 -2.46 -3.56
C GLU A 77 -12.32 -3.88 -4.09
N ASN A 78 -11.49 -4.35 -5.01
CA ASN A 78 -11.61 -5.70 -5.54
C ASN A 78 -11.35 -6.75 -4.45
N LYS A 79 -10.34 -6.54 -3.61
CA LYS A 79 -10.07 -7.41 -2.45
C LYS A 79 -11.26 -7.44 -1.49
N LYS A 80 -11.82 -6.28 -1.13
CA LYS A 80 -13.01 -6.22 -0.26
C LYS A 80 -14.19 -6.97 -0.85
N ARG A 81 -14.45 -6.82 -2.16
CA ARG A 81 -15.53 -7.56 -2.85
C ARG A 81 -15.29 -9.06 -2.87
N LEU A 82 -14.06 -9.49 -3.08
CA LEU A 82 -13.68 -10.90 -3.01
C LEU A 82 -13.87 -11.48 -1.61
N ASP A 83 -13.39 -10.78 -0.59
CA ASP A 83 -13.53 -11.20 0.81
C ASP A 83 -15.01 -11.29 1.22
N GLU A 84 -15.83 -10.31 0.81
CA GLU A 84 -17.27 -10.31 1.05
C GLU A 84 -17.97 -11.46 0.31
N SER A 85 -17.65 -11.68 -0.96
CA SER A 85 -18.19 -12.79 -1.74
C SER A 85 -17.81 -14.14 -1.15
N LEU A 86 -16.57 -14.32 -0.71
CA LEU A 86 -16.11 -15.56 -0.06
C LEU A 86 -16.83 -15.78 1.26
N LYS A 87 -17.04 -14.73 2.06
CA LYS A 87 -17.79 -14.82 3.30
C LYS A 87 -19.24 -15.23 3.06
N VAL A 88 -19.93 -14.56 2.13
CA VAL A 88 -21.32 -14.89 1.75
C VAL A 88 -21.41 -16.32 1.23
N GLN A 89 -20.53 -16.74 0.33
CA GLN A 89 -20.51 -18.13 -0.14
C GLN A 89 -20.25 -19.12 0.99
N SER A 90 -19.33 -18.81 1.91
CA SER A 90 -19.05 -19.69 3.04
C SER A 90 -20.26 -19.83 3.97
N ASP A 91 -20.99 -18.75 4.21
CA ASP A 91 -22.16 -18.75 5.09
C ASP A 91 -23.36 -19.44 4.44
N ASP A 92 -23.57 -19.23 3.14
CA ASP A 92 -24.61 -19.94 2.39
C ASP A 92 -24.31 -21.44 2.24
N GLN A 93 -23.04 -21.80 2.01
CA GLN A 93 -22.61 -23.20 2.00
C GLN A 93 -22.83 -23.85 3.36
N LYS A 94 -22.46 -23.16 4.46
CA LYS A 94 -22.72 -23.65 5.83
C LYS A 94 -24.21 -23.85 6.08
N LYS A 95 -25.06 -22.89 5.70
CA LYS A 95 -26.53 -23.00 5.85
C LYS A 95 -27.08 -24.17 5.05
N LYS A 96 -26.73 -24.30 3.77
CA LYS A 96 -27.15 -25.43 2.92
C LYS A 96 -26.68 -26.77 3.46
N HIS A 97 -25.45 -26.82 3.98
CA HIS A 97 -24.90 -28.02 4.59
C HIS A 97 -25.64 -28.39 5.89
N GLU A 98 -25.89 -27.41 6.76
CA GLU A 98 -26.67 -27.59 7.98
C GLU A 98 -28.12 -28.05 7.68
N GLU A 99 -28.78 -27.44 6.69
CA GLU A 99 -30.11 -27.89 6.24
C GLU A 99 -30.11 -29.32 5.72
N LYS A 100 -29.06 -29.71 4.97
CA LYS A 100 -28.91 -31.09 4.48
C LYS A 100 -28.70 -32.05 5.64
N ILE A 101 -27.83 -31.72 6.59
CA ILE A 101 -27.62 -32.52 7.81
C ILE A 101 -28.94 -32.64 8.58
N GLN A 102 -29.67 -31.55 8.79
CA GLN A 102 -30.95 -31.58 9.50
C GLN A 102 -31.99 -32.48 8.81
N LYS A 103 -32.07 -32.45 7.48
CA LYS A 103 -32.95 -33.35 6.71
C LYS A 103 -32.54 -34.81 6.91
N MET A 104 -31.24 -35.10 6.89
CA MET A 104 -30.73 -36.44 7.20
C MET A 104 -31.11 -36.83 8.63
N VAL A 105 -30.83 -36.00 9.63
CA VAL A 105 -31.21 -36.28 11.04
C VAL A 105 -32.70 -36.60 11.17
N LYS A 106 -33.59 -35.83 10.52
CA LYS A 106 -35.03 -36.11 10.52
C LYS A 106 -35.37 -37.46 9.89
N LEU A 107 -34.75 -37.81 8.76
CA LEU A 107 -34.93 -39.10 8.10
C LEU A 107 -34.47 -40.25 8.99
N PHE A 108 -33.28 -40.13 9.60
CA PHE A 108 -32.73 -41.15 10.51
C PHE A 108 -33.56 -41.31 11.79
N LYS A 109 -34.22 -40.25 12.28
CA LYS A 109 -35.17 -40.32 13.41
C LYS A 109 -36.49 -41.02 13.08
N ALA A 110 -36.98 -40.84 11.85
CA ALA A 110 -38.23 -41.46 11.40
C ALA A 110 -38.05 -42.93 10.97
N MET A 111 -36.82 -43.32 10.65
CA MET A 111 -36.47 -44.66 10.19
C MET A 111 -36.21 -45.62 11.37
N ARG A 112 -36.36 -46.93 11.12
CA ARG A 112 -36.08 -47.98 12.12
C ARG A 112 -34.59 -48.07 12.42
N GLY A 113 -34.26 -48.34 13.69
CA GLY A 113 -32.87 -48.38 14.18
C GLY A 113 -31.96 -49.34 13.40
N GLU A 114 -32.46 -50.49 12.98
CA GLU A 114 -31.69 -51.47 12.20
C GLU A 114 -31.30 -50.94 10.80
N GLN A 115 -32.25 -50.33 10.09
CA GLN A 115 -32.01 -49.78 8.75
C GLN A 115 -31.11 -48.55 8.82
N ALA A 116 -31.31 -47.71 9.84
CA ALA A 116 -30.48 -46.56 10.12
C ALA A 116 -29.03 -46.94 10.50
N GLY A 117 -28.83 -47.96 11.34
CA GLY A 117 -27.50 -48.48 11.67
C GLY A 117 -26.75 -48.98 10.42
N LYS A 118 -27.41 -49.80 9.60
CA LYS A 118 -26.87 -50.29 8.31
C LYS A 118 -26.51 -49.16 7.35
N MET A 119 -27.30 -48.08 7.32
CA MET A 119 -26.97 -46.89 6.51
C MET A 119 -25.78 -46.11 7.07
N ILE A 120 -25.65 -46.01 8.39
CA ILE A 120 -24.49 -45.38 9.04
C ILE A 120 -23.22 -46.15 8.74
N ASP A 121 -23.27 -47.48 8.73
CA ASP A 121 -22.12 -48.32 8.37
C ASP A 121 -21.64 -48.13 6.93
N ASN A 122 -22.51 -47.69 6.03
CA ASN A 122 -22.15 -47.37 4.65
C ASN A 122 -21.69 -45.91 4.45
N LEU A 123 -21.80 -45.05 5.48
CA LEU A 123 -21.35 -43.66 5.43
C LEU A 123 -19.87 -43.56 5.79
N HIS A 124 -19.21 -42.50 5.29
CA HIS A 124 -17.86 -42.16 5.72
C HIS A 124 -17.85 -41.84 7.21
N GLU A 125 -16.80 -42.27 7.89
CA GLU A 125 -16.67 -42.23 9.35
C GLU A 125 -16.92 -40.82 9.93
N ASP A 126 -16.32 -39.78 9.34
CA ASP A 126 -16.49 -38.38 9.76
C ASP A 126 -17.94 -37.90 9.65
N LEU A 127 -18.63 -38.30 8.58
CA LEU A 127 -20.02 -37.92 8.33
C LEU A 127 -20.96 -38.68 9.27
N ALA A 128 -20.67 -39.95 9.56
CA ALA A 128 -21.39 -40.75 10.54
C ALA A 128 -21.30 -40.14 11.94
N MET A 129 -20.10 -39.78 12.40
CA MET A 129 -19.91 -39.10 13.69
C MET A 129 -20.62 -37.75 13.73
N THR A 130 -20.51 -36.95 12.67
CA THR A 130 -21.19 -35.65 12.58
C THR A 130 -22.70 -35.82 12.69
N LEU A 131 -23.28 -36.80 11.99
CA LEU A 131 -24.71 -37.07 12.02
C LEU A 131 -25.17 -37.56 13.40
N LEU A 132 -24.43 -38.49 14.00
CA LEU A 132 -24.71 -39.03 15.34
C LEU A 132 -24.62 -37.95 16.43
N SER A 133 -23.71 -36.99 16.30
CA SER A 133 -23.59 -35.85 17.21
C SER A 133 -24.83 -34.95 17.23
N ARG A 134 -25.60 -34.93 16.12
CA ARG A 134 -26.83 -34.15 15.97
C ARG A 134 -28.09 -34.95 16.31
N LEU A 135 -27.97 -36.27 16.50
CA LEU A 135 -29.06 -37.13 16.96
C LEU A 135 -29.22 -37.04 18.49
N ASP A 136 -30.42 -37.32 18.97
CA ASP A 136 -30.67 -37.42 20.41
C ASP A 136 -30.09 -38.72 20.97
N THR A 137 -29.59 -38.66 22.20
CA THR A 137 -28.95 -39.78 22.92
C THR A 137 -29.80 -41.06 22.89
N LYS A 138 -31.13 -40.94 22.95
CA LYS A 138 -32.06 -42.09 22.91
C LYS A 138 -32.07 -42.76 21.53
N THR A 139 -32.11 -41.99 20.46
CA THR A 139 -32.01 -42.51 19.09
C THR A 139 -30.63 -43.13 18.85
N VAL A 140 -29.55 -42.48 19.27
CA VAL A 140 -28.19 -43.03 19.16
C VAL A 140 -28.06 -44.37 19.89
N ALA A 141 -28.58 -44.49 21.11
CA ALA A 141 -28.57 -45.75 21.87
C ALA A 141 -29.32 -46.89 21.17
N LYS A 142 -30.42 -46.58 20.44
CA LYS A 142 -31.15 -47.57 19.63
C LYS A 142 -30.40 -48.00 18.37
N LEU A 143 -29.52 -47.15 17.86
CA LEU A 143 -28.71 -47.41 16.66
C LEU A 143 -27.43 -48.17 16.99
N ALA A 144 -26.87 -47.96 18.19
CA ALA A 144 -25.60 -48.52 18.62
C ALA A 144 -25.43 -50.03 18.36
N PRO A 145 -26.44 -50.91 18.59
CA PRO A 145 -26.30 -52.35 18.35
C PRO A 145 -26.16 -52.74 16.88
N PHE A 146 -26.50 -51.85 15.95
CA PHE A 146 -26.59 -52.10 14.51
C PHE A 146 -25.48 -51.41 13.71
N ILE A 147 -24.49 -50.81 14.39
CA ILE A 147 -23.34 -50.13 13.79
C ILE A 147 -22.12 -51.01 14.02
N ALA A 148 -21.46 -51.42 12.93
CA ALA A 148 -20.26 -52.24 12.93
C ALA A 148 -18.97 -51.42 12.85
N GLN A 149 -19.02 -50.14 12.45
CA GLN A 149 -17.83 -49.31 12.34
C GLN A 149 -17.12 -49.10 13.71
N PRO A 150 -15.88 -49.60 13.91
CA PRO A 150 -15.25 -49.63 15.24
C PRO A 150 -15.06 -48.25 15.88
N ARG A 151 -14.67 -47.25 15.08
CA ARG A 151 -14.42 -45.89 15.56
C ARG A 151 -15.72 -45.15 15.90
N VAL A 152 -16.77 -45.36 15.11
CA VAL A 152 -18.10 -44.82 15.40
C VAL A 152 -18.66 -45.46 16.68
N VAL A 153 -18.50 -46.77 16.86
CA VAL A 153 -18.91 -47.46 18.10
C VAL A 153 -18.17 -46.91 19.31
N LYS A 154 -16.84 -46.71 19.20
CA LYS A 154 -16.05 -46.07 20.26
C LYS A 154 -16.57 -44.67 20.60
N TRP A 155 -16.83 -43.85 19.58
CA TRP A 155 -17.41 -42.51 19.75
C TRP A 155 -18.77 -42.57 20.45
N ILE A 156 -19.63 -43.52 20.09
CA ILE A 156 -20.93 -43.71 20.74
C ILE A 156 -20.74 -44.06 22.22
N THR A 157 -19.85 -44.98 22.55
CA THR A 157 -19.61 -45.36 23.95
C THR A 157 -19.10 -44.19 24.79
N GLU A 158 -18.17 -43.38 24.29
CA GLU A 158 -17.64 -42.22 25.00
C GLU A 158 -18.70 -41.12 25.20
N ASN A 159 -19.52 -40.84 24.16
CA ASN A 159 -20.54 -39.80 24.23
C ASN A 159 -21.82 -40.20 24.96
N LEU A 160 -22.12 -41.50 25.06
CA LEU A 160 -23.23 -42.02 25.87
C LEU A 160 -22.85 -42.17 27.35
N GLN A 161 -21.58 -42.45 27.67
CA GLN A 161 -21.10 -42.57 29.06
C GLN A 161 -20.88 -41.23 29.75
N GLY A 162 -20.72 -40.13 29.00
CA GLY A 162 -20.51 -38.78 29.53
C GLY A 162 -21.79 -38.02 29.96
N LYS A 163 -22.96 -38.67 30.02
CA LYS A 163 -24.24 -38.06 30.41
C LYS A 163 -24.97 -38.84 31.50
#